data_AF-E3MEY3-F1
#
_entry.id   AF-E3MEY3-F1
#
_cell.length_a   1.000
_cell.length_b   1.000
_cell.length_c   1.000
_cell.angle_alpha   90.00
_cell.angle_beta   90.00
_cell.angle_gamma   90.00
#
_symmetry.space_group_name_H-M   'P 1'
#
loop_
_entity.id
_entity.type
_entity.pdbx_description
1 polymer ?
#
loop_
_entity_poly.entity_id
_entity_poly.type
_entity_poly.pdbx_seq_one_letter_code
_entity_poly.pdbx_strand_id
1 'polypeptide(L)' 'MWFEQFYSGVITTAFVAGACYMSYPFNKWDVGRAFRRNYNTPQRVELSKRDHRLTGNQYRIAGLDAFPEK' A
#
# COMPACT_ATOMS: atom_id res chain seq x y z
N MET A 1 7.94 9.98 40.05
CA MET A 1 9.05 9.00 40.05
C MET A 1 9.36 8.58 38.61
N TRP A 2 10.58 8.13 38.29
CA TRP A 2 11.00 7.81 36.91
C TRP A 2 10.11 6.79 36.17
N PHE A 3 9.47 5.85 36.88
CA PHE A 3 8.56 4.88 36.28
C PHE A 3 7.28 5.51 35.70
N GLU A 4 6.86 6.70 36.13
CA GLU A 4 5.67 7.37 35.58
C GLU A 4 5.90 7.82 34.13
N GLN A 5 7.16 8.03 33.75
CA GLN A 5 7.54 8.33 32.36
C GLN A 5 7.36 7.12 31.44
N PHE A 6 7.34 5.88 31.98
CA PHE A 6 7.10 4.68 31.19
C PHE A 6 5.71 4.70 30.55
N TYR A 7 4.69 5.18 31.26
CA TYR A 7 3.33 5.31 30.71
C TYR A 7 3.29 6.27 29.52
N SER A 8 3.96 7.42 29.65
CA SER A 8 4.09 8.39 28.55
C SER A 8 4.83 7.78 27.35
N GLY A 9 5.90 7.01 27.62
CA GLY A 9 6.64 6.28 26.59
C GLY A 9 5.78 5.25 25.86
N VAL A 10 5.05 4.40 26.59
CA VAL A 10 4.16 3.38 26.01
C VAL A 10 3.07 4.02 25.15
N ILE A 11 2.42 5.09 25.64
CA ILE A 11 1.40 5.81 24.88
C ILE A 11 2.01 6.37 23.59
N THR A 12 3.16 7.02 23.69
CA THR A 12 3.84 7.60 22.52
C THR A 12 4.20 6.53 21.50
N THR A 13 4.80 5.42 21.93
CA THR A 13 5.15 4.31 21.04
C THR A 13 3.91 3.68 20.41
N ALA A 14 2.81 3.53 21.14
CA ALA A 14 1.55 3.00 20.60
C ALA A 14 1.00 3.88 19.48
N PHE A 15 1.01 5.20 19.64
CA PHE A 15 0.57 6.13 18.60
C PHE A 15 1.48 6.10 17.36
N VAL A 16 2.80 6.09 17.56
CA VAL A 16 3.76 6.00 16.44
C VAL A 16 3.59 4.67 15.69
N ALA A 17 3.51 3.56 16.42
CA ALA A 17 3.27 2.24 15.82
C ALA A 17 1.95 2.23 15.06
N GLY A 18 0.88 2.74 15.67
CA GLY A 18 -0.42 2.91 15.01
C GLY A 18 -0.26 3.62 13.67
N ALA A 19 0.31 4.83 13.67
CA ALA A 19 0.53 5.61 12.46
C ALA A 19 1.32 4.87 11.38
N CYS A 20 2.39 4.15 11.75
CA CYS A 20 3.18 3.35 10.81
C CYS A 20 2.37 2.20 10.18
N TYR A 21 1.58 1.50 10.99
CA TYR A 21 0.83 0.32 10.54
C TYR A 21 -0.51 0.64 9.88
N MET A 22 -1.09 1.84 10.09
CA MET A 22 -2.38 2.25 9.50
C MET A 22 -2.37 2.25 7.97
N SER A 23 -1.20 2.36 7.33
CA SER A 23 -1.10 2.28 5.87
C SER A 23 -1.65 0.96 5.30
N TYR A 24 -1.50 -0.15 6.01
CA TYR A 24 -1.95 -1.48 5.56
C TYR A 24 -3.48 -1.59 5.41
N PRO A 25 -4.30 -1.33 6.46
CA PRO A 25 -5.75 -1.44 6.35
C PRO A 25 -6.31 -0.44 5.33
N PHE A 26 -5.77 0.79 5.27
CA PHE A 26 -6.21 1.78 4.29
C PHE A 26 -5.95 1.33 2.85
N ASN A 27 -4.79 0.73 2.56
CA ASN A 27 -4.51 0.23 1.21
C ASN A 27 -5.44 -0.92 0.81
N LYS A 28 -5.76 -1.82 1.76
CA LYS A 28 -6.71 -2.90 1.49
C LYS A 28 -8.11 -2.38 1.20
N TRP A 29 -8.58 -1.37 1.94
CA TRP A 29 -9.90 -0.78 1.71
C TRP A 29 -9.99 0.05 0.44
N ASP A 30 -8.95 0.81 0.11
CA ASP A 30 -8.93 1.70 -1.06
C ASP A 30 -8.72 0.93 -2.38
N VAL A 31 -7.69 0.07 -2.43
CA VAL A 31 -7.24 -0.54 -3.70
C VAL A 31 -7.22 -2.08 -3.68
N GLY A 32 -7.70 -2.72 -2.60
CA GLY A 32 -7.76 -4.18 -2.48
C GLY A 32 -6.40 -4.87 -2.33
N ARG A 33 -5.31 -4.11 -2.12
CA ARG A 33 -3.94 -4.62 -2.01
C ARG A 33 -3.34 -4.21 -0.67
N ALA A 34 -2.55 -5.10 -0.07
CA ALA A 34 -1.84 -4.81 1.18
C ALA A 34 -0.80 -3.69 1.03
N PHE A 35 -0.13 -3.62 -0.13
CA PHE A 35 1.00 -2.74 -0.38
C PHE A 35 0.77 -1.91 -1.63
N ARG A 36 1.15 -0.62 -1.56
CA ARG A 36 1.16 0.27 -2.72
C ARG A 36 2.34 -0.06 -3.65
N ARG A 37 2.19 0.30 -4.92
CA ARG A 37 3.26 0.13 -5.92
C ARG A 37 4.42 1.08 -5.63
N ASN A 38 5.64 0.59 -5.88
CA ASN A 38 6.87 1.35 -5.74
C ASN A 38 7.19 2.04 -7.08
N TYR A 39 7.32 3.37 -7.06
CA TYR A 39 7.60 4.22 -8.23
C TYR A 39 9.05 4.75 -8.30
N ASN A 40 9.99 4.14 -7.57
CA ASN A 40 11.36 4.64 -7.44
C ASN A 40 12.19 4.65 -8.72
N THR A 41 11.67 4.18 -9.85
CA THR A 41 12.35 4.27 -11.15
C THR A 41 11.38 4.74 -12.25
N PRO A 42 11.87 5.49 -13.27
CA PRO A 42 11.04 5.91 -14.39
C PRO A 42 10.34 4.75 -15.10
N GLN A 43 11.02 3.60 -15.24
CA GLN A 43 10.47 2.40 -15.87
C GLN A 43 9.28 1.85 -15.07
N ARG A 44 9.34 1.85 -13.73
CA ARG A 44 8.23 1.42 -12.89
C ARG A 44 7.03 2.37 -12.97
N VAL A 45 7.28 3.67 -13.11
CA VAL A 45 6.23 4.67 -13.36
C VAL A 45 5.56 4.41 -14.70
N GLU A 46 6.35 4.18 -15.76
CA GLU A 46 5.83 3.91 -17.10
C GLU A 46 4.97 2.64 -17.15
N LEU A 47 5.45 1.54 -16.56
CA LEU A 47 4.70 0.29 -16.47
C LEU A 47 3.40 0.44 -15.68
N SER A 48 3.40 1.24 -14.62
CA SER A 48 2.18 1.48 -13.83
C SER A 48 1.17 2.33 -14.60
N LYS A 49 1.64 3.31 -15.39
CA LYS A 49 0.78 4.07 -16.33
C LYS A 49 0.20 3.16 -17.41
N ARG A 50 1.00 2.22 -17.95
CA ARG A 50 0.52 1.21 -18.90
C ARG A 50 -0.62 0.40 -18.30
N ASP A 51 -0.45 -0.13 -17.09
CA ASP A 51 -1.48 -0.95 -16.44
C ASP A 51 -2.76 -0.16 -16.15
N HIS A 52 -2.63 1.12 -15.76
CA HIS A 52 -3.78 2.00 -15.60
C HIS A 52 -4.52 2.25 -16.92
N ARG A 53 -3.81 2.45 -18.03
CA ARG A 53 -4.42 2.61 -19.36
C ARG A 53 -5.15 1.35 -19.83
N LEU A 54 -4.63 0.17 -19.50
CA LEU A 54 -5.22 -1.10 -19.91
C LEU A 54 -6.47 -1.48 -19.11
N THR A 55 -6.50 -1.17 -17.81
CA THR A 55 -7.53 -1.71 -16.89
C THR A 55 -8.36 -0.65 -16.17
N GLY A 56 -8.06 0.64 -16.39
CA GLY A 56 -8.62 1.76 -15.62
C GLY A 56 -8.09 1.85 -14.18
N ASN A 57 -7.31 0.87 -13.71
CA ASN A 57 -6.77 0.85 -12.34
C ASN A 57 -5.42 0.11 -12.30
N GLN A 58 -4.34 0.84 -11.99
CA GLN A 58 -2.98 0.29 -11.90
C GLN A 58 -2.78 -0.87 -10.90
N TYR A 59 -3.76 -1.18 -10.04
CA TYR A 59 -3.73 -2.30 -9.09
C TYR A 59 -4.50 -3.54 -9.57
N ARG A 60 -5.28 -3.41 -10.65
CA ARG A 60 -5.98 -4.52 -11.30
C ARG A 60 -5.01 -5.21 -12.27
N ILE A 61 -4.79 -6.51 -12.06
CA ILE A 61 -3.92 -7.31 -12.93
C ILE A 61 -4.81 -8.00 -13.96
N ALA A 62 -4.49 -7.83 -15.25
CA ALA A 62 -5.05 -8.64 -16.33
C ALA A 62 -4.16 -9.87 -16.51
N GLY A 63 -4.71 -11.06 -16.27
CA GLY A 63 -4.04 -12.33 -16.50
C GLY A 63 -4.18 -12.80 -17.95
N LEU A 64 -3.83 -14.06 -18.18
CA LEU A 64 -4.00 -14.70 -19.50
C LEU A 64 -5.47 -14.90 -19.88
N ASP A 65 -6.35 -14.95 -18.87
CA ASP A 65 -7.81 -15.02 -18.99
C ASP A 65 -8.43 -13.80 -19.69
N ALA A 66 -7.74 -12.67 -19.69
CA ALA A 66 -8.20 -11.46 -20.40
C ALA A 66 -8.04 -11.56 -21.93
N PHE A 67 -7.35 -12.59 -22.42
CA PHE A 67 -7.14 -12.80 -23.86
C PHE A 67 -7.96 -13.99 -24.33
N PRO A 68 -8.71 -13.87 -25.44
CA PRO A 68 -9.47 -14.99 -25.99
C PRO A 68 -8.53 -16.10 -26.45
N GLU A 69 -8.87 -17.35 -26.10
CA GLU A 69 -8.25 -18.53 -26.71
C GLU A 69 -8.63 -18.55 -28.19
N LYS A 70 -7.64 -18.83 -29.04
CA LYS A 70 -7.80 -18.84 -30.51
C LYS A 70 -8.66 -19.99 -30.98
#